data_AF-A0A954GMS5-F1
#
_entry.id   AF-A0A954GMS5-F1
#
_cell.length_a   1.000
_cell.length_b   1.000
_cell.length_c   1.000
_cell.angle_alpha   90.00
_cell.angle_beta   90.00
_cell.angle_gamma   90.00
#
_symmetry.space_group_name_H-M   'P 1'
#
loop_
_entity.id
_entity.type
_entity.pdbx_description
1 polymer ?
#
loop_
_entity_poly.entity_id
_entity_poly.type
_entity_poly.pdbx_seq_one_letter_code
_entity_poly.pdbx_strand_id
1 'polypeptide(L)'
;QYRSKHITDGKPRNEWVVRGYQHEIRNENTLPNVSGFIYDEGGKRGRVCLVGEKAVWKDGKKDVQETFIAGDAYKDIFHLDDWNDVVIIAKGNHIQHYTNGKLVLDFQDDDEHLLSSGILALQLHAGKPMWVEFKDIRIKHLK
;
A
#
# COMPACT_ATOMS: atom_id res chain seq x y z
N GLN A 1 3.83 -4.39 3.91
CA GLN A 1 4.35 -3.05 4.20
C GLN A 1 5.75 -2.89 3.62
N TYR A 2 6.14 -1.68 3.23
CA TYR A 2 7.44 -1.35 2.64
C TYR A 2 7.90 0.03 3.10
N ARG A 3 9.22 0.27 3.07
CA ARG A 3 9.87 1.47 3.62
C ARG A 3 9.44 1.75 5.06
N SER A 4 9.18 0.68 5.81
CA SER A 4 8.66 0.79 7.15
C SER A 4 9.76 0.81 8.20
N LYS A 5 9.46 1.39 9.35
CA LYS A 5 10.30 1.35 10.54
C LYS A 5 9.77 0.31 11.52
N HIS A 6 10.66 -0.55 12.03
CA HIS A 6 10.37 -1.42 13.18
C HIS A 6 10.38 -0.58 14.46
N ILE A 7 9.31 -0.69 15.25
CA ILE A 7 9.10 0.15 16.43
C ILE A 7 9.54 -0.62 17.68
N THR A 8 10.74 -0.31 18.14
CA THR A 8 11.34 -0.85 19.37
C THR A 8 11.29 0.14 20.53
N ASP A 9 11.14 1.43 20.23
CA ASP A 9 11.13 2.50 21.23
C ASP A 9 9.80 2.52 22.02
N GLY A 10 9.89 2.79 23.31
CA GLY A 10 8.73 2.91 24.21
C GLY A 10 8.17 1.57 24.68
N LYS A 11 6.83 1.44 24.70
CA LYS A 11 6.10 0.22 25.07
C LYS A 11 5.22 -0.23 23.90
N PRO A 12 5.78 -0.83 22.83
CA PRO A 12 4.98 -1.30 21.71
C PRO A 12 4.02 -2.41 22.17
N ARG A 13 2.92 -2.58 21.44
CA ARG A 13 1.89 -3.59 21.76
C ARG A 13 2.43 -5.03 21.71
N ASN A 14 3.42 -5.28 20.86
CA ASN A 14 4.18 -6.52 20.76
C ASN A 14 5.55 -6.24 20.10
N GLU A 15 6.38 -7.28 19.99
CA GLU A 15 7.75 -7.18 19.47
C GLU A 15 7.84 -6.93 17.95
N TRP A 16 6.73 -7.01 17.22
CA TRP A 16 6.69 -7.03 15.76
C TRP A 16 5.96 -5.80 15.18
N VAL A 17 5.81 -4.73 15.96
CA VAL A 17 5.13 -3.51 15.51
C VAL A 17 5.96 -2.78 14.45
N VAL A 18 5.38 -2.59 13.28
CA VAL A 18 6.01 -1.90 12.14
C VAL A 18 5.09 -0.78 11.66
N ARG A 19 5.67 0.38 11.32
CA ARG A 19 4.96 1.56 10.82
C ARG A 19 5.52 2.02 9.49
N GLY A 20 4.66 2.35 8.55
CA GLY A 20 5.03 2.84 7.22
C GLY A 20 3.99 2.50 6.16
N TYR A 21 4.38 2.57 4.90
CA TYR A 21 3.45 2.35 3.80
C TYR A 21 3.02 0.89 3.69
N GLN A 22 1.75 0.71 3.40
CA GLN A 22 1.17 -0.59 3.12
C GLN A 22 0.64 -0.61 1.69
N HIS A 23 0.93 -1.68 0.97
CA HIS A 23 0.00 -2.14 -0.07
C HIS A 23 -1.07 -2.93 0.67
N GLU A 24 -2.19 -2.29 0.98
CA GLU A 24 -3.24 -2.91 1.78
C GLU A 24 -3.80 -4.15 1.05
N ILE A 25 -4.08 -5.21 1.80
CA ILE A 25 -4.74 -6.41 1.28
C ILE A 25 -6.08 -6.55 1.98
N ARG A 26 -7.14 -6.68 1.18
CA ARG A 26 -8.53 -6.81 1.62
C ARG A 26 -9.24 -7.87 0.80
N ASN A 27 -10.09 -8.63 1.47
CA ASN A 27 -11.02 -9.54 0.82
C ASN A 27 -12.29 -8.78 0.35
N GLU A 28 -12.09 -7.78 -0.52
CA GLU A 28 -13.13 -6.90 -1.05
C GLU A 28 -12.79 -6.50 -2.49
N ASN A 29 -13.80 -6.43 -3.36
CA ASN A 29 -13.66 -6.07 -4.78
C ASN A 29 -14.49 -4.84 -5.19
N THR A 30 -15.10 -4.14 -4.21
CA THR A 30 -15.86 -2.91 -4.44
C THR A 30 -15.05 -1.71 -3.99
N LEU A 31 -14.76 -0.79 -4.93
CA LEU A 31 -14.07 0.45 -4.63
C LEU A 31 -14.86 1.29 -3.59
N PRO A 32 -14.16 2.06 -2.73
CA PRO A 32 -12.72 2.23 -2.64
C PRO A 32 -12.02 1.24 -1.69
N ASN A 33 -12.76 0.32 -1.05
CA ASN A 33 -12.28 -0.51 0.06
C ASN A 33 -11.61 -1.81 -0.41
N VAL A 34 -10.82 -1.76 -1.48
CA VAL A 34 -10.24 -2.96 -2.12
C VAL A 34 -8.77 -3.18 -1.74
N SER A 35 -8.20 -4.32 -2.12
CA SER A 35 -6.74 -4.53 -2.08
C SER A 35 -6.01 -3.54 -2.99
N GLY A 36 -4.86 -3.00 -2.59
CA GLY A 36 -3.95 -2.26 -3.48
C GLY A 36 -3.74 -0.78 -3.17
N PHE A 37 -4.54 -0.19 -2.29
CA PHE A 37 -4.33 1.21 -1.89
C PHE A 37 -3.14 1.37 -0.93
N ILE A 38 -2.64 2.60 -0.81
CA ILE A 38 -1.61 2.96 0.18
C ILE A 38 -2.26 3.35 1.50
N TYR A 39 -1.94 2.62 2.57
CA TYR A 39 -2.21 3.03 3.95
C TYR A 39 -0.92 3.47 4.66
N ASP A 40 -1.00 4.55 5.44
CA ASP A 40 0.08 5.11 6.26
C ASP A 40 0.00 4.56 7.69
N GLU A 41 0.47 3.33 7.89
CA GLU A 41 0.33 2.60 9.15
C GLU A 41 1.14 3.26 10.27
N GLY A 42 0.44 3.65 11.34
CA GLY A 42 1.00 4.39 12.46
C GLY A 42 1.44 5.83 12.14
N GLY A 43 1.16 6.31 10.92
CA GLY A 43 1.24 7.72 10.54
C GLY A 43 -0.07 8.45 10.79
N LYS A 44 -0.19 9.67 10.26
CA LYS A 44 -1.37 10.54 10.46
C LYS A 44 -2.30 10.60 9.24
N ARG A 45 -1.87 10.03 8.11
CA ARG A 45 -2.54 10.25 6.81
C ARG A 45 -3.61 9.21 6.49
N GLY A 46 -3.56 8.03 7.12
CA GLY A 46 -4.52 6.95 6.86
C GLY A 46 -4.41 6.47 5.42
N ARG A 47 -5.51 6.52 4.65
CA ARG A 47 -5.53 6.13 3.24
C ARG A 47 -4.96 7.24 2.35
N VAL A 48 -3.69 7.10 1.99
CA VAL A 48 -2.91 8.13 1.30
C VAL A 48 -3.29 8.24 -0.17
N CYS A 49 -3.38 7.12 -0.86
CA CYS A 49 -3.76 7.04 -2.28
C CYS A 49 -4.58 5.77 -2.48
N LEU A 50 -5.74 5.89 -3.13
CA LEU A 50 -6.69 4.80 -3.34
C LEU A 50 -6.43 4.11 -4.68
N VAL A 51 -6.93 2.88 -4.81
CA VAL A 51 -6.95 2.20 -6.11
C VAL A 51 -7.74 3.03 -7.11
N GLY A 52 -7.16 3.19 -8.30
CA GLY A 52 -7.68 3.97 -9.41
C GLY A 52 -7.22 5.42 -9.45
N GLU A 53 -6.44 5.87 -8.46
CA GLU A 53 -6.00 7.27 -8.41
C GLU A 53 -4.57 7.45 -8.89
N LYS A 54 -4.36 8.57 -9.59
CA LYS A 54 -3.09 9.27 -9.65
C LYS A 54 -3.15 10.45 -8.69
N ALA A 55 -2.32 10.47 -7.65
CA ALA A 55 -2.38 11.52 -6.63
C ALA A 55 -1.00 12.03 -6.23
N VAL A 56 -0.96 13.28 -5.78
CA VAL A 56 0.19 13.90 -5.14
C VAL A 56 -0.19 14.20 -3.69
N TRP A 57 0.70 13.94 -2.75
CA TRP A 57 0.58 14.47 -1.40
C TRP A 57 1.60 15.57 -1.22
N LYS A 58 1.14 16.78 -0.89
CA LYS A 58 2.00 17.94 -0.71
C LYS A 58 1.36 18.92 0.28
N ASP A 59 2.18 19.60 1.07
CA ASP A 59 1.73 20.61 2.04
C ASP A 59 0.65 20.07 3.00
N GLY A 60 0.81 18.81 3.42
CA GLY A 60 -0.11 18.12 4.33
C GLY A 60 -1.47 17.74 3.71
N LYS A 61 -1.63 17.85 2.38
CA LYS A 61 -2.89 17.59 1.68
C LYS A 61 -2.69 16.64 0.50
N LYS A 62 -3.64 15.73 0.33
CA LYS A 62 -3.79 14.91 -0.87
C LYS A 62 -4.47 15.70 -2.00
N ASP A 63 -3.90 15.63 -3.19
CA ASP A 63 -4.45 16.18 -4.42
C ASP A 63 -4.56 15.08 -5.49
N VAL A 64 -5.79 14.70 -5.84
CA VAL A 64 -6.06 13.66 -6.85
C VAL A 64 -6.03 14.31 -8.23
N GLN A 65 -5.03 13.96 -9.03
CA GLN A 65 -4.82 14.49 -10.37
C GLN A 65 -5.70 13.78 -11.42
N GLU A 66 -5.92 12.48 -11.23
CA GLU A 66 -6.65 11.65 -12.18
C GLU A 66 -7.29 10.45 -11.46
N THR A 67 -8.46 10.03 -11.94
CA THR A 67 -9.08 8.75 -11.59
C THR A 67 -9.16 7.89 -12.85
N PHE A 68 -8.34 6.84 -12.94
CA PHE A 68 -8.21 5.99 -14.12
C PHE A 68 -8.79 4.58 -13.93
N ILE A 69 -9.20 4.20 -12.72
CA ILE A 69 -10.05 3.02 -12.46
C ILE A 69 -11.22 3.47 -11.59
N ALA A 70 -12.44 3.18 -12.03
CA ALA A 70 -13.67 3.54 -11.33
C ALA A 70 -14.77 2.49 -11.53
N GLY A 71 -15.81 2.57 -10.72
CA GLY A 71 -16.94 1.64 -10.77
C GLY A 71 -16.48 0.20 -10.57
N ASP A 72 -16.89 -0.67 -11.48
CA ASP A 72 -16.62 -2.11 -11.41
C ASP A 72 -15.32 -2.53 -12.10
N ALA A 73 -14.59 -1.62 -12.76
CA ALA A 73 -13.41 -1.96 -13.56
C ALA A 73 -12.28 -2.66 -12.76
N TYR A 74 -12.22 -2.47 -11.44
CA TYR A 74 -11.24 -3.17 -10.60
C TYR A 74 -11.53 -4.67 -10.45
N LYS A 75 -12.79 -5.09 -10.60
CA LYS A 75 -13.21 -6.50 -10.49
C LYS A 75 -12.63 -7.37 -11.60
N ASP A 76 -12.34 -6.78 -12.75
CA ASP A 76 -11.69 -7.47 -13.88
C ASP A 76 -10.17 -7.60 -13.70
N ILE A 77 -9.60 -6.87 -12.73
CA ILE A 77 -8.16 -6.86 -12.44
C ILE A 77 -7.84 -7.77 -11.26
N PHE A 78 -8.65 -7.74 -10.20
CA PHE A 78 -8.37 -8.42 -8.94
C PHE A 78 -9.15 -9.72 -8.80
N HIS A 79 -8.44 -10.80 -8.45
CA HIS A 79 -9.04 -12.09 -8.16
C HIS A 79 -9.36 -12.18 -6.67
N LEU A 80 -10.65 -12.12 -6.33
CA LEU A 80 -11.10 -12.29 -4.94
C LEU A 80 -10.89 -13.74 -4.50
N ASP A 81 -10.34 -13.94 -3.30
CA ASP A 81 -10.04 -15.27 -2.73
C ASP A 81 -9.10 -16.16 -3.58
N ASP A 82 -8.26 -15.54 -4.43
CA ASP A 82 -7.29 -16.25 -5.27
C ASP A 82 -5.94 -15.49 -5.35
N TRP A 83 -4.96 -16.08 -6.01
CA TRP A 83 -3.65 -15.51 -6.23
C TRP A 83 -3.71 -14.25 -7.10
N ASN A 84 -3.00 -13.22 -6.64
CA ASN A 84 -2.79 -11.98 -7.38
C ASN A 84 -1.30 -11.68 -7.43
N ASP A 85 -0.79 -11.39 -8.63
CA ASP A 85 0.56 -10.87 -8.81
C ASP A 85 0.57 -9.40 -8.40
N VAL A 86 1.43 -9.06 -7.44
CA VAL A 86 1.58 -7.70 -6.92
C VAL A 86 2.98 -7.19 -7.21
N VAL A 87 3.07 -6.00 -7.80
CA VAL A 87 4.35 -5.29 -7.99
C VAL A 87 4.23 -3.90 -7.36
N ILE A 88 5.18 -3.60 -6.48
CA ILE A 88 5.33 -2.27 -5.87
C ILE A 88 6.62 -1.68 -6.41
N ILE A 89 6.51 -0.56 -7.13
CA ILE A 89 7.67 0.22 -7.60
C ILE A 89 7.73 1.48 -6.77
N ALA A 90 8.72 1.58 -5.90
CA ALA A 90 8.92 2.75 -5.05
C ALA A 90 10.27 3.42 -5.39
N LYS A 91 10.26 4.42 -6.26
CA LYS A 91 11.47 5.13 -6.75
C LYS A 91 11.46 6.58 -6.27
N GLY A 92 12.37 6.92 -5.35
CA GLY A 92 12.36 8.26 -4.72
C GLY A 92 11.03 8.51 -4.01
N ASN A 93 10.37 9.62 -4.28
CA ASN A 93 9.03 9.95 -3.79
C ASN A 93 7.89 9.41 -4.69
N HIS A 94 8.18 8.76 -5.81
CA HIS A 94 7.17 8.17 -6.70
C HIS A 94 6.93 6.70 -6.35
N ILE A 95 5.68 6.33 -6.14
CA ILE A 95 5.22 5.00 -5.73
C ILE A 95 4.10 4.56 -6.66
N GLN A 96 4.27 3.40 -7.27
CA GLN A 96 3.28 2.79 -8.14
C GLN A 96 2.97 1.37 -7.67
N HIS A 97 1.68 1.03 -7.63
CA HIS A 97 1.23 -0.34 -7.40
C HIS A 97 0.65 -0.92 -8.69
N TYR A 98 0.99 -2.18 -8.94
CA TYR A 98 0.41 -2.98 -10.00
C TYR A 98 -0.19 -4.26 -9.42
N THR A 99 -1.37 -4.61 -9.91
CA THR A 99 -2.04 -5.88 -9.62
C THR A 99 -2.31 -6.59 -10.94
N ASN A 100 -1.88 -7.86 -11.06
CA ASN A 100 -2.06 -8.69 -12.25
C ASN A 100 -1.64 -7.97 -13.56
N GLY A 101 -0.49 -7.27 -13.50
CA GLY A 101 0.10 -6.55 -14.62
C GLY A 101 -0.56 -5.21 -14.99
N LYS A 102 -1.61 -4.78 -14.29
CA LYS A 102 -2.26 -3.48 -14.49
C LYS A 102 -1.80 -2.49 -13.44
N LEU A 103 -1.48 -1.26 -13.85
CA LEU A 103 -1.27 -0.14 -12.92
C LEU A 103 -2.59 0.11 -12.21
N VAL A 104 -2.58 0.11 -10.87
CA VAL A 104 -3.78 0.32 -10.05
C VAL A 104 -3.70 1.55 -9.18
N LEU A 105 -2.51 2.13 -9.00
CA LEU A 105 -2.28 3.32 -8.19
C LEU A 105 -0.98 3.98 -8.61
N ASP A 106 -0.99 5.31 -8.76
CA ASP A 106 0.19 6.12 -9.07
C ASP A 106 0.26 7.30 -8.06
N PHE A 107 1.29 7.30 -7.21
CA PHE A 107 1.35 8.22 -6.08
C PHE A 107 2.69 8.92 -5.97
N GLN A 108 2.65 10.23 -5.78
CA GLN A 108 3.80 11.08 -5.57
C GLN A 108 3.75 11.65 -4.14
N ASP A 109 4.71 11.31 -3.29
CA ASP A 109 4.77 11.77 -1.90
C ASP A 109 5.78 12.91 -1.72
N ASP A 110 5.31 14.14 -1.89
CA ASP A 110 6.09 15.37 -1.70
C ASP A 110 5.95 15.92 -0.26
N ASP A 111 5.51 15.10 0.69
CA ASP A 111 5.50 15.47 2.12
C ASP A 111 6.92 15.50 2.68
N GLU A 112 7.19 16.41 3.60
CA GLU A 112 8.49 16.48 4.29
C GLU A 112 8.80 15.22 5.11
N HIS A 113 7.76 14.46 5.50
CA HIS A 113 7.87 13.21 6.26
C HIS A 113 7.82 11.96 5.37
N LEU A 114 8.09 12.07 4.06
CA LEU A 114 8.09 10.93 3.16
C LEU A 114 8.99 9.79 3.65
N LEU A 115 8.54 8.55 3.53
CA LEU A 115 9.35 7.38 3.87
C LEU A 115 10.12 6.95 2.62
N SER A 116 11.45 6.97 2.69
CA SER A 116 12.34 6.68 1.56
C SER A 116 13.04 5.32 1.66
N SER A 117 13.20 4.79 2.87
CA SER A 117 13.88 3.52 3.14
C SER A 117 13.33 2.86 4.40
N GLY A 118 13.57 1.56 4.56
CA GLY A 118 13.12 0.80 5.71
C GLY A 118 13.06 -0.69 5.41
N ILE A 119 12.38 -1.43 6.28
CA ILE A 119 12.21 -2.88 6.14
C ILE A 119 10.99 -3.21 5.27
N LEU A 120 10.97 -4.45 4.78
CA LEU A 120 9.78 -5.12 4.28
C LEU A 120 9.15 -5.92 5.43
N ALA A 121 7.82 -5.85 5.56
CA ALA A 121 7.10 -6.65 6.55
C ALA A 121 5.78 -7.15 5.98
N LEU A 122 5.45 -8.41 6.29
CA LEU A 122 4.14 -9.00 6.03
C LEU A 122 3.33 -8.88 7.32
N GLN A 123 2.32 -8.01 7.31
CA GLN A 123 1.48 -7.76 8.49
C GLN A 123 0.11 -8.39 8.27
N LEU A 124 -0.36 -9.13 9.28
CA LEU A 124 -1.75 -9.56 9.38
C LEU A 124 -2.45 -8.68 10.41
N HIS A 125 -3.51 -7.97 9.98
CA HIS A 125 -4.22 -7.07 10.87
C HIS A 125 -4.97 -7.86 11.96
N ALA A 126 -5.01 -7.33 13.18
CA ALA A 126 -5.75 -7.95 14.28
C ALA A 126 -7.26 -7.77 14.06
N GLY A 127 -8.05 -8.83 14.13
CA GLY A 127 -9.49 -8.75 13.90
C GLY A 127 -10.18 -10.11 13.93
N LYS A 128 -11.25 -10.24 13.12
CA LYS A 128 -11.90 -11.54 12.89
C LYS A 128 -10.85 -12.56 12.41
N PRO A 129 -11.01 -13.86 12.73
CA PRO A 129 -10.13 -14.90 12.22
C PRO A 129 -9.98 -14.78 10.70
N MET A 130 -8.72 -14.72 10.26
CA MET A 130 -8.35 -14.57 8.86
C MET A 130 -6.98 -15.20 8.64
N TRP A 131 -6.69 -15.51 7.39
CA TRP A 131 -5.40 -15.98 6.93
C TRP A 131 -5.08 -15.33 5.59
N VAL A 132 -3.81 -15.35 5.22
CA VAL A 132 -3.30 -14.87 3.94
C VAL A 132 -2.08 -15.72 3.59
N GLU A 133 -1.91 -16.03 2.32
CA GLU A 133 -0.75 -16.76 1.82
C GLU A 133 0.10 -15.83 0.94
N PHE A 134 1.41 -16.01 1.03
CA PHE A 134 2.38 -15.30 0.20
C PHE A 134 3.35 -16.29 -0.42
N LYS A 135 3.70 -16.08 -1.68
CA LYS A 135 4.73 -16.85 -2.40
C LYS A 135 5.54 -15.95 -3.32
N ASP A 136 6.70 -16.43 -3.75
CA ASP A 136 7.54 -15.77 -4.76
C ASP A 136 7.96 -14.31 -4.45
N ILE A 137 8.15 -14.00 -3.16
CA ILE A 137 8.55 -12.65 -2.73
C ILE A 137 9.99 -12.38 -3.18
N ARG A 138 10.16 -11.34 -4.00
CA ARG A 138 11.45 -10.90 -4.53
C ARG A 138 11.63 -9.40 -4.30
N ILE A 139 12.87 -8.97 -4.10
CA ILE A 139 13.22 -7.56 -3.95
C ILE A 139 14.35 -7.21 -4.91
N LYS A 140 14.24 -6.03 -5.52
CA LYS A 140 15.28 -5.45 -6.38
C LYS A 140 15.50 -3.99 -6.01
N HIS A 141 16.75 -3.64 -5.76
CA HIS A 141 17.14 -2.24 -5.60
C HIS A 141 17.12 -1.53 -6.96
N LEU A 142 16.44 -0.40 -7.03
CA LEU A 142 16.37 0.43 -8.22
C LEU A 142 17.58 1.38 -8.25
N LYS A 143 18.11 1.63 -9.45
CA LYS A 143 19.18 2.62 -9.69
C LYS A 143 18.60 4.01 -9.92
#